data_AF-A0A2G5H892-F1
#
_entry.id   AF-A0A2G5H892-F1
#
_cell.length_a   1.000
_cell.length_b   1.000
_cell.length_c   1.000
_cell.angle_alpha   90.00
_cell.angle_beta   90.00
_cell.angle_gamma   90.00
#
_symmetry.space_group_name_H-M   'P 1'
#
loop_
_entity.id
_entity.type
_entity.pdbx_description
1 polymer ?
#
loop_
_entity_poly.entity_id
_entity_poly.type
_entity_poly.pdbx_seq_one_letter_code
_entity_poly.pdbx_strand_id
1 'polypeptide(L)'
;MVGLMASQVPEANCAICGAPPFPECPHEGERLELALNQAWERWAWTEQIKKWVLDHARNQIITTFNEMRAMRVEAHRNYLQTLPFYTLYHRYNGAPPLAPAQLQLIHSQINAAHHTLQQGVDQDWRTSCMQYPQVLDYYFNLVNVRLPNDNDPMIADPRFGAPKDPPRRVKERRESVEYREAPVKEHRKKERRRSRTGNTPPPVPMPDRYDRYR
;
A
#
# COMPACT_ATOMS: atom_id res chain seq x y z
N MET A 1 -26.95 6.64 -66.75
CA MET A 1 -25.92 7.38 -65.98
C MET A 1 -26.24 7.19 -64.51
N VAL A 2 -25.55 6.28 -63.82
CA VAL A 2 -25.72 6.08 -62.37
C VAL A 2 -24.49 6.71 -61.72
N GLY A 3 -24.66 7.92 -61.20
CA GLY A 3 -23.66 8.57 -60.37
C GLY A 3 -23.60 7.83 -59.04
N LEU A 4 -22.48 7.17 -58.77
CA LEU A 4 -22.14 6.63 -57.46
C LEU A 4 -22.09 7.79 -56.47
N MET A 5 -23.17 7.98 -55.70
CA MET A 5 -23.14 8.77 -54.48
C MET A 5 -22.24 8.01 -53.51
N ALA A 6 -20.96 8.36 -53.49
CA ALA A 6 -20.07 7.93 -52.42
C ALA A 6 -20.72 8.39 -51.11
N SER A 7 -21.16 7.43 -50.31
CA SER A 7 -21.72 7.68 -48.99
C SER A 7 -20.64 8.41 -48.19
N GLN A 8 -20.74 9.73 -48.05
CA GLN A 8 -19.82 10.51 -47.24
C GLN A 8 -20.04 10.05 -45.80
N VAL A 9 -19.09 9.26 -45.28
CA VAL A 9 -19.09 8.85 -43.87
C VAL A 9 -18.82 10.12 -43.07
N PRO A 10 -19.75 10.59 -42.22
CA PRO A 10 -19.52 11.79 -41.43
C PRO A 10 -18.40 11.54 -40.43
N GLU A 11 -17.40 12.41 -40.44
CA GLU A 11 -16.32 12.42 -39.45
C GLU A 11 -16.78 13.14 -38.17
N ALA A 12 -16.23 12.72 -37.02
CA ALA A 12 -16.59 13.31 -35.74
C ALA A 12 -15.86 14.65 -35.53
N ASN A 13 -16.60 15.65 -35.05
CA ASN A 13 -16.00 16.87 -34.50
C ASN A 13 -15.42 16.59 -33.11
N CYS A 14 -14.47 17.41 -32.68
CA CYS A 14 -13.85 17.32 -31.37
C CYS A 14 -14.92 17.30 -30.25
N ALA A 15 -14.90 16.29 -29.40
CA ALA A 15 -15.85 16.09 -28.30
C ALA A 15 -15.73 17.13 -27.17
N ILE A 16 -14.67 17.96 -27.18
CA ILE A 16 -14.41 18.98 -26.16
C ILE A 16 -14.82 20.38 -26.65
N CYS A 17 -14.39 20.76 -27.85
CA CYS A 17 -14.60 22.11 -28.38
C CYS A 17 -15.49 22.18 -29.64
N GLY A 18 -15.84 21.05 -30.24
CA GLY A 18 -16.67 20.97 -31.45
C GLY A 18 -15.97 21.32 -32.77
N ALA A 19 -14.65 21.50 -32.76
CA ALA A 19 -13.88 21.79 -33.98
C ALA A 19 -13.95 20.63 -35.01
N PRO A 20 -13.86 20.92 -36.32
CA PRO A 20 -13.81 19.89 -37.35
C PRO A 20 -12.57 19.00 -37.18
N PRO A 21 -12.59 17.77 -37.71
CA PRO A 21 -11.53 16.76 -37.56
C PRO A 21 -10.17 17.16 -38.14
N PHE A 22 -10.16 18.06 -39.12
CA PHE A 22 -8.93 18.61 -39.70
C PHE A 22 -8.89 20.14 -39.57
N PRO A 23 -7.76 20.71 -39.11
CA PRO A 23 -6.58 20.03 -38.56
C PRO A 23 -6.88 19.35 -37.22
N GLU A 24 -6.06 18.37 -36.86
CA GLU A 24 -6.24 17.60 -35.62
C GLU A 24 -6.23 18.52 -34.40
N CYS A 25 -7.25 18.38 -33.54
CA CYS A 25 -7.48 19.22 -32.38
C CYS A 25 -6.84 18.60 -31.11
N PRO A 26 -6.01 19.33 -30.34
CA PRO A 26 -5.24 18.73 -29.24
C PRO A 26 -6.08 18.29 -28.03
N HIS A 27 -7.29 18.84 -27.85
CA HIS A 27 -8.08 18.67 -26.62
C HIS A 27 -8.42 17.21 -26.28
N GLU A 28 -8.63 16.35 -27.29
CA GLU A 28 -8.95 14.94 -27.04
C GLU A 28 -7.73 14.16 -26.55
N GLY A 29 -6.54 14.45 -27.12
CA GLY A 29 -5.27 13.88 -26.68
C GLY A 29 -4.93 14.30 -25.25
N GLU A 30 -5.04 15.59 -24.94
CA GLU A 30 -4.80 16.13 -23.58
C GLU A 30 -5.76 15.50 -22.55
N ARG A 31 -7.03 15.31 -22.92
CA ARG A 31 -8.02 14.66 -22.04
C ARG A 31 -7.70 13.19 -21.81
N LEU A 32 -7.24 12.48 -22.84
CA LEU A 32 -6.81 11.09 -22.71
C LEU A 32 -5.60 10.98 -21.78
N GLU A 33 -4.61 11.84 -21.95
CA GLU A 33 -3.41 11.89 -21.10
C GLU A 33 -3.76 12.16 -19.63
N LEU A 34 -4.66 13.12 -19.38
CA LEU A 34 -5.16 13.39 -18.03
C LEU A 34 -5.85 12.16 -17.41
N ALA A 35 -6.73 11.49 -18.18
CA ALA A 35 -7.44 10.31 -17.71
C ALA A 35 -6.49 9.12 -17.43
N LEU A 36 -5.44 8.98 -18.25
CA LEU A 36 -4.37 8.00 -18.04
C LEU A 36 -3.64 8.28 -16.73
N ASN A 37 -3.22 9.53 -16.50
CA ASN A 37 -2.53 9.92 -15.26
C ASN A 37 -3.40 9.66 -14.02
N GLN A 38 -4.69 9.98 -14.07
CA GLN A 38 -5.64 9.65 -13.00
C GLN A 38 -5.82 8.14 -12.78
N ALA A 39 -5.77 7.33 -13.83
CA ALA A 39 -5.79 5.87 -13.71
C ALA A 39 -4.48 5.34 -13.10
N TRP A 40 -3.35 5.90 -13.50
CA TRP A 40 -2.03 5.57 -12.99
C TRP A 40 -1.88 5.88 -11.50
N GLU A 41 -2.34 7.05 -11.05
CA GLU A 41 -2.34 7.43 -9.63
C GLU A 41 -3.16 6.45 -8.77
N ARG A 42 -4.28 5.96 -9.30
CA ARG A 42 -5.08 4.89 -8.63
C ARG A 42 -4.34 3.55 -8.63
N TRP A 43 -3.52 3.31 -9.65
CA TRP A 43 -2.62 2.17 -9.76
C TRP A 43 -1.26 2.43 -9.07
N ALA A 44 -1.23 3.18 -7.97
CA ALA A 44 -0.05 3.42 -7.13
C ALA A 44 0.44 2.18 -6.36
N TRP A 45 0.27 0.98 -6.94
CA TRP A 45 0.72 -0.29 -6.38
C TRP A 45 2.25 -0.42 -6.43
N THR A 46 2.91 0.31 -7.32
CA THR A 46 4.38 0.40 -7.41
C THR A 46 5.01 0.93 -6.13
N GLU A 47 4.42 1.95 -5.50
CA GLU A 47 4.89 2.49 -4.21
C GLU A 47 4.65 1.51 -3.06
N GLN A 48 3.56 0.74 -3.10
CA GLN A 48 3.29 -0.32 -2.12
C GLN A 48 4.33 -1.44 -2.22
N ILE A 49 4.72 -1.83 -3.44
CA ILE A 49 5.79 -2.79 -3.70
C ILE A 49 7.12 -2.29 -3.13
N LYS A 50 7.52 -1.04 -3.47
CA LYS A 50 8.77 -0.46 -2.96
C LYS A 50 8.79 -0.45 -1.43
N LYS A 51 7.70 0.00 -0.81
CA LYS A 51 7.58 0.02 0.65
C LYS A 51 7.70 -1.38 1.24
N TRP A 52 6.99 -2.35 0.68
CA TRP A 52 7.03 -3.74 1.13
C TRP A 52 8.46 -4.29 1.05
N VAL A 53 9.14 -4.13 -0.09
CA VAL A 53 10.53 -4.57 -0.27
C VAL A 53 11.47 -3.90 0.73
N LEU A 54 11.37 -2.57 0.89
CA LEU A 54 12.21 -1.81 1.82
C LEU A 54 12.02 -2.25 3.27
N ASP A 55 10.77 -2.45 3.71
CA ASP A 55 10.48 -2.84 5.09
C ASP A 55 11.01 -4.26 5.37
N HIS A 56 10.88 -5.20 4.41
CA HIS A 56 11.43 -6.55 4.56
C HIS A 56 12.96 -6.59 4.52
N ALA A 57 13.58 -5.87 3.58
CA ALA A 57 15.03 -5.79 3.48
C ALA A 57 15.65 -5.20 4.76
N ARG A 58 15.07 -4.10 5.27
CA ARG A 58 15.51 -3.49 6.54
C ARG A 58 15.40 -4.48 7.69
N ASN A 59 14.27 -5.17 7.82
CA ASN A 59 14.06 -6.14 8.90
C ASN A 59 15.05 -7.30 8.84
N GLN A 60 15.37 -7.80 7.64
CA GLN A 60 16.36 -8.85 7.46
C GLN A 60 17.74 -8.39 7.93
N ILE A 61 18.20 -7.22 7.47
CA ILE A 61 19.51 -6.67 7.86
C ILE A 61 19.59 -6.42 9.38
N ILE A 62 18.54 -5.85 9.98
CA ILE A 62 18.49 -5.60 11.43
C ILE A 62 18.52 -6.92 12.21
N THR A 63 17.79 -7.94 11.76
CA THR A 63 17.76 -9.25 12.42
C THR A 63 19.14 -9.88 12.42
N THR A 64 19.78 -9.98 11.25
CA THR A 64 21.14 -10.54 11.13
C THR A 64 22.15 -9.76 11.98
N PHE A 65 22.08 -8.42 11.97
CA PHE A 65 22.96 -7.60 12.81
C PHE A 65 22.76 -7.87 14.29
N ASN A 66 21.52 -7.98 14.76
CA ASN A 66 21.23 -8.24 16.16
C ASN A 66 21.75 -9.60 16.62
N GLU A 67 21.72 -10.62 15.76
CA GLU A 67 22.33 -11.93 16.04
C GLU A 67 23.85 -11.81 16.22
N MET A 68 24.54 -11.13 15.30
CA MET A 68 25.98 -10.90 15.39
C MET A 68 26.36 -10.09 16.63
N ARG A 69 25.62 -9.02 16.91
CA ARG A 69 25.79 -8.19 18.10
C ARG A 69 25.59 -9.00 19.38
N ALA A 70 24.57 -9.86 19.44
CA ALA A 70 24.32 -10.72 20.60
C ALA A 70 25.50 -11.67 20.85
N MET A 71 26.03 -12.31 19.80
CA MET A 71 27.23 -13.16 19.90
C MET A 71 28.44 -12.38 20.42
N ARG A 72 28.68 -11.16 19.95
CA ARG A 72 29.80 -10.33 20.43
C ARG A 72 29.64 -9.90 21.88
N VAL A 73 28.44 -9.52 22.30
CA VAL A 73 28.16 -9.14 23.70
C VAL A 73 28.42 -10.32 24.63
N GLU A 74 28.00 -11.53 24.24
CA GLU A 74 28.27 -12.74 25.02
C GLU A 74 29.76 -13.07 25.06
N ALA A 75 30.46 -13.02 23.92
CA ALA A 75 31.91 -13.23 23.88
C ALA A 75 32.67 -12.20 24.73
N HIS A 76 32.26 -10.93 24.70
CA HIS A 76 32.83 -9.87 25.52
C HIS A 76 32.60 -10.12 27.02
N ARG A 77 31.38 -10.51 27.41
CA ARG A 77 31.06 -10.89 28.79
C ARG A 77 31.96 -12.03 29.26
N ASN A 78 32.13 -13.07 28.45
CA ASN A 78 33.00 -14.20 28.78
C ASN A 78 34.47 -13.78 28.88
N TYR A 79 34.95 -12.91 27.98
CA TYR A 79 36.29 -12.35 28.04
C TYR A 79 36.54 -11.56 29.33
N LEU A 80 35.60 -10.71 29.75
CA LEU A 80 35.74 -9.95 30.98
C LEU A 80 35.92 -10.86 32.20
N GLN A 81 35.23 -12.01 32.26
CA GLN A 81 35.41 -12.99 33.35
C GLN A 81 36.84 -13.57 33.43
N THR A 82 37.59 -13.53 32.33
CA THR A 82 39.00 -13.99 32.30
C THR A 82 39.99 -12.93 32.78
N LEU A 83 39.58 -11.66 32.87
CA LEU A 83 40.48 -10.57 33.25
C LEU A 83 40.91 -10.69 34.72
N PRO A 84 42.20 -10.44 35.03
CA PRO A 84 42.69 -10.40 36.40
C PRO A 84 41.86 -9.45 37.27
N PHE A 85 41.49 -9.91 38.47
CA PHE A 85 40.70 -9.12 39.45
C PHE A 85 39.28 -8.72 39.02
N TYR A 86 38.80 -9.11 37.83
CA TYR A 86 37.46 -8.73 37.37
C TYR A 86 36.33 -9.28 38.25
N THR A 87 36.46 -10.51 38.74
CA THR A 87 35.47 -11.12 39.64
C THR A 87 35.33 -10.34 40.95
N LEU A 88 36.44 -9.80 41.49
CA LEU A 88 36.42 -8.90 42.64
C LEU A 88 35.82 -7.55 42.26
N TYR A 89 36.26 -6.97 41.15
CA TYR A 89 35.74 -5.71 40.63
C TYR A 89 34.21 -5.74 40.49
N HIS A 90 33.66 -6.78 39.87
CA HIS A 90 32.22 -6.97 39.70
C HIS A 90 31.51 -7.22 41.03
N ARG A 91 32.09 -8.01 41.95
CA ARG A 91 31.49 -8.30 43.26
C ARG A 91 31.29 -7.05 44.11
N TYR A 92 32.23 -6.11 44.03
CA TYR A 92 32.22 -4.86 44.79
C TYR A 92 31.67 -3.67 43.99
N ASN A 93 30.85 -3.92 42.95
CA ASN A 93 30.22 -2.89 42.12
C ASN A 93 31.20 -1.81 41.61
N GLY A 94 32.41 -2.23 41.24
CA GLY A 94 33.46 -1.35 40.72
C GLY A 94 34.35 -0.66 41.76
N ALA A 95 34.13 -0.92 43.06
CA ALA A 95 34.97 -0.40 44.15
C ALA A 95 35.63 -1.51 44.99
N PRO A 96 36.42 -2.41 44.40
CA PRO A 96 37.04 -3.51 45.15
C PRO A 96 38.19 -3.01 46.04
N PRO A 97 38.46 -3.66 47.18
CA PRO A 97 39.56 -3.30 48.08
C PRO A 97 40.91 -3.78 47.52
N LEU A 98 41.35 -3.16 46.41
CA LEU A 98 42.59 -3.45 45.71
C LEU A 98 43.59 -2.30 45.83
N ALA A 99 44.87 -2.59 45.64
CA ALA A 99 45.89 -1.55 45.60
C ALA A 99 45.65 -0.62 44.39
N PRO A 100 46.01 0.68 44.47
CA PRO A 100 45.77 1.65 43.38
C PRO A 100 46.31 1.20 42.02
N ALA A 101 47.48 0.57 41.97
CA ALA A 101 48.07 0.07 40.72
C ALA A 101 47.23 -1.07 40.10
N GLN A 102 46.67 -1.96 40.93
CA GLN A 102 45.81 -3.06 40.47
C GLN A 102 44.46 -2.53 39.97
N LEU A 103 43.91 -1.51 40.64
CA LEU A 103 42.70 -0.81 40.19
C LEU A 103 42.89 -0.14 38.83
N GLN A 104 44.02 0.55 38.63
CA GLN A 104 44.34 1.17 37.34
C GLN A 104 44.47 0.12 36.24
N LEU A 105 45.12 -1.02 36.52
CA LEU A 105 45.26 -2.11 35.58
C LEU A 105 43.89 -2.65 35.13
N ILE A 106 43.01 -3.03 36.06
CA ILE A 106 41.69 -3.59 35.68
C ILE A 106 40.83 -2.56 34.92
N HIS A 107 40.85 -1.28 35.31
CA HIS A 107 40.16 -0.23 34.56
C HIS A 107 40.67 -0.12 33.13
N SER A 108 41.99 -0.08 32.94
CA SER A 108 42.56 -0.01 31.58
C SER A 108 42.18 -1.21 30.71
N GLN A 109 42.18 -2.42 31.29
CA GLN A 109 41.82 -3.65 30.59
C GLN A 109 40.33 -3.69 30.22
N ILE A 110 39.44 -3.30 31.14
CA ILE A 110 38.01 -3.18 30.88
C ILE A 110 37.74 -2.15 29.76
N ASN A 111 38.39 -0.98 29.83
CA ASN A 111 38.23 0.05 28.82
C ASN A 111 38.71 -0.42 27.44
N ALA A 112 39.85 -1.10 27.37
CA ALA A 112 40.35 -1.69 26.12
C ALA A 112 39.39 -2.77 25.58
N ALA A 113 38.82 -3.59 26.46
CA ALA A 113 37.83 -4.59 26.08
C ALA A 113 36.54 -3.96 25.51
N HIS A 114 36.05 -2.89 26.14
CA HIS A 114 34.88 -2.16 25.66
C HIS A 114 35.11 -1.52 24.30
N HIS A 115 36.29 -0.92 24.09
CA HIS A 115 36.66 -0.35 22.80
C HIS A 115 36.70 -1.42 21.70
N THR A 116 37.27 -2.59 22.01
CA THR A 116 37.32 -3.73 21.08
C THR A 116 35.92 -4.24 20.73
N LEU A 117 35.02 -4.34 21.72
CA LEU A 117 33.62 -4.70 21.49
C LEU A 117 32.94 -3.69 20.54
N GLN A 118 33.10 -2.39 20.81
CA GLN A 118 32.49 -1.34 20.01
C GLN A 118 32.96 -1.40 18.56
N GLN A 119 34.27 -1.51 18.31
CA GLN A 119 34.82 -1.66 16.97
C GLN A 119 34.27 -2.88 16.24
N GLY A 120 34.11 -4.00 16.94
CA GLY A 120 33.50 -5.21 16.37
C GLY A 120 32.04 -5.00 15.98
N VAL A 121 31.25 -4.36 16.84
CA VAL A 121 29.84 -4.03 16.57
C VAL A 121 29.72 -3.08 15.38
N ASP A 122 30.57 -2.05 15.30
CA ASP A 122 30.58 -1.09 14.20
C ASP A 122 30.94 -1.77 12.86
N GLN A 123 31.87 -2.72 12.90
CA GLN A 123 32.26 -3.48 11.71
C GLN A 123 31.15 -4.44 11.24
N ASP A 124 30.46 -5.10 12.16
CA ASP A 124 29.32 -5.95 11.83
C ASP A 124 28.18 -5.14 11.25
N TRP A 125 27.91 -3.94 11.79
CA TRP A 125 26.91 -3.03 11.25
C TRP A 125 27.25 -2.62 9.82
N ARG A 126 28.50 -2.23 9.56
CA ARG A 126 28.98 -1.89 8.22
C ARG A 126 28.80 -3.07 7.26
N THR A 127 29.21 -4.26 7.68
CA THR A 127 29.09 -5.49 6.88
C THR A 127 27.63 -5.82 6.57
N SER A 128 26.74 -5.65 7.54
CA SER A 128 25.29 -5.85 7.36
C SER A 128 24.72 -4.87 6.33
N CYS A 129 25.10 -3.58 6.40
CA CYS A 129 24.65 -2.58 5.43
C CYS A 129 25.14 -2.88 4.00
N MET A 130 26.33 -3.45 3.83
CA MET A 130 26.85 -3.83 2.50
C MET A 130 26.01 -4.90 1.80
N GLN A 131 25.13 -5.61 2.52
CA GLN A 131 24.25 -6.64 1.97
C GLN A 131 22.97 -6.07 1.35
N TYR A 132 22.66 -4.77 1.53
CA TYR A 132 21.42 -4.17 1.02
C TYR A 132 21.15 -4.46 -0.47
N PRO A 133 22.11 -4.34 -1.41
CA PRO A 133 21.83 -4.61 -2.82
C PRO A 133 21.28 -6.01 -3.07
N GLN A 134 21.95 -7.04 -2.52
CA GLN A 134 21.58 -8.45 -2.71
C GLN A 134 20.24 -8.78 -2.04
N VAL A 135 20.00 -8.24 -0.84
CA VAL A 135 18.74 -8.43 -0.11
C VAL A 135 17.58 -7.75 -0.82
N LEU A 136 17.78 -6.54 -1.34
CA LEU A 136 16.77 -5.84 -2.13
C LEU A 136 16.43 -6.61 -3.41
N ASP A 137 17.44 -7.07 -4.15
CA ASP A 137 17.25 -7.89 -5.35
C ASP A 137 16.43 -9.15 -5.04
N TYR A 138 16.76 -9.85 -3.95
CA TYR A 138 15.99 -11.01 -3.51
C TYR A 138 14.50 -10.69 -3.31
N TYR A 139 14.17 -9.64 -2.54
CA TYR A 139 12.77 -9.29 -2.27
C TYR A 139 12.05 -8.74 -3.51
N PHE A 140 12.72 -7.99 -4.38
CA PHE A 140 12.13 -7.58 -5.66
C PHE A 140 11.80 -8.77 -6.55
N ASN A 141 12.65 -9.80 -6.58
CA ASN A 141 12.42 -11.03 -7.36
C ASN A 141 11.25 -11.87 -6.83
N LEU A 142 10.80 -11.67 -5.59
CA LEU A 142 9.58 -12.31 -5.07
C LEU A 142 8.30 -11.65 -5.61
N VAL A 143 8.38 -10.41 -6.07
CA VAL A 143 7.23 -9.68 -6.59
C VAL A 143 6.97 -10.09 -8.03
N ASN A 144 5.79 -10.65 -8.30
CA ASN A 144 5.41 -11.08 -9.64
C ASN A 144 4.30 -10.19 -10.19
N VAL A 145 4.60 -9.44 -11.25
CA VAL A 145 3.62 -8.68 -12.03
C VAL A 145 3.51 -9.35 -13.40
N ARG A 146 2.31 -9.76 -13.77
CA ARG A 146 2.03 -10.33 -15.10
C ARG A 146 1.04 -9.44 -15.82
N LEU A 147 1.36 -9.12 -17.06
CA LEU A 147 0.40 -8.51 -17.97
C LEU A 147 -0.37 -9.64 -18.66
N PRO A 148 -1.69 -9.48 -18.88
CA PRO A 148 -2.45 -10.41 -19.71
C PRO A 148 -1.90 -10.40 -21.15
N ASN A 149 -2.14 -11.48 -21.89
CA ASN A 149 -1.77 -11.57 -23.31
C ASN A 149 -2.72 -10.70 -24.15
N ASP A 150 -2.25 -10.09 -25.22
CA ASP A 150 -3.06 -9.27 -26.14
C ASP A 150 -4.30 -10.00 -26.67
N ASN A 151 -4.26 -11.34 -26.78
CA ASN A 151 -5.38 -12.18 -27.21
C ASN A 151 -6.34 -12.61 -26.08
N ASP A 152 -6.13 -12.13 -24.85
CA ASP A 152 -7.01 -12.44 -23.73
C ASP A 152 -8.43 -11.91 -24.01
N PRO A 153 -9.49 -12.72 -23.86
CA PRO A 153 -10.87 -12.28 -24.10
C PRO A 153 -11.26 -11.04 -23.29
N MET A 154 -10.63 -10.80 -22.11
CA MET A 154 -10.85 -9.60 -21.31
C MET A 154 -10.25 -8.33 -21.93
N ILE A 155 -9.23 -8.46 -22.79
CA ILE A 155 -8.66 -7.37 -23.58
C ILE A 155 -9.41 -7.21 -24.90
N ALA A 156 -9.85 -8.31 -25.52
CA ALA A 156 -10.48 -8.30 -26.83
C ALA A 156 -11.91 -7.70 -26.85
N ASP A 157 -12.71 -7.91 -25.80
CA ASP A 157 -14.05 -7.31 -25.65
C ASP A 157 -14.21 -6.66 -24.25
N PRO A 158 -13.55 -5.51 -24.01
CA PRO A 158 -13.64 -4.86 -22.71
C PRO A 158 -14.99 -4.14 -22.59
N ARG A 159 -15.82 -4.61 -21.66
CA ARG A 159 -17.18 -4.07 -21.47
C ARG A 159 -17.15 -2.89 -20.50
N PHE A 160 -17.29 -1.69 -21.06
CA PHE A 160 -17.44 -0.45 -20.28
C PHE A 160 -18.89 0.06 -20.35
N GLY A 161 -19.43 0.51 -19.20
CA GLY A 161 -20.77 1.09 -19.11
C GLY A 161 -21.84 0.17 -18.49
N ALA A 162 -23.05 0.70 -18.36
CA ALA A 162 -24.17 -0.03 -17.76
C ALA A 162 -24.57 -1.26 -18.61
N PRO A 163 -24.97 -2.39 -18.01
CA PRO A 163 -25.41 -3.56 -18.75
C PRO A 163 -26.51 -3.19 -19.74
N LYS A 164 -26.38 -3.61 -21.00
CA LYS A 164 -27.35 -3.30 -22.07
C LYS A 164 -28.78 -3.79 -21.78
N ASP A 165 -28.95 -4.73 -20.85
CA ASP A 165 -30.26 -5.25 -20.46
C ASP A 165 -30.46 -5.20 -18.93
N PRO A 166 -31.46 -4.47 -18.41
CA PRO A 166 -31.92 -4.69 -17.04
C PRO A 166 -32.49 -6.12 -16.96
N PRO A 167 -32.21 -6.89 -15.88
CA PRO A 167 -32.74 -8.25 -15.75
C PRO A 167 -34.27 -8.20 -15.85
N ARG A 168 -34.83 -8.90 -16.85
CA ARG A 168 -36.28 -9.07 -16.99
C ARG A 168 -36.79 -9.64 -15.66
N ARG A 169 -37.52 -8.82 -14.90
CA ARG A 169 -38.21 -9.27 -13.68
C ARG A 169 -39.20 -10.35 -14.08
N VAL A 170 -38.84 -11.61 -13.84
CA VAL A 170 -39.77 -12.73 -13.93
C VAL A 170 -40.81 -12.49 -12.85
N LYS A 171 -42.04 -12.17 -13.29
CA LYS A 171 -43.17 -11.93 -12.41
C LYS A 171 -43.66 -13.29 -11.91
N GLU A 172 -43.18 -13.74 -10.76
CA GLU A 172 -43.70 -14.95 -10.11
C GLU A 172 -45.21 -14.80 -9.90
N ARG A 173 -45.96 -15.67 -10.60
CA ARG A 173 -47.39 -15.84 -10.46
C ARG A 173 -47.63 -16.61 -9.17
N ARG A 174 -47.94 -15.90 -8.09
CA ARG A 174 -48.31 -16.50 -6.80
C ARG A 174 -49.69 -17.17 -6.95
N GLU A 175 -49.71 -18.49 -6.86
CA GLU A 175 -50.88 -19.36 -6.91
C GLU A 175 -51.60 -19.35 -5.55
N SER A 176 -52.93 -19.27 -5.60
CA SER A 176 -53.84 -19.17 -4.44
C SER A 176 -54.10 -20.53 -3.80
N VAL A 177 -54.08 -20.62 -2.47
CA VAL A 177 -54.81 -21.66 -1.70
C VAL A 177 -55.41 -21.01 -0.45
N GLU A 178 -56.69 -21.29 -0.20
CA GLU A 178 -57.58 -20.70 0.81
C GLU A 178 -57.99 -21.75 1.88
N TYR A 179 -58.55 -21.27 3.01
CA TYR A 179 -59.16 -21.93 4.20
C TYR A 179 -58.20 -22.25 5.37
N ARG A 180 -58.41 -21.93 6.65
CA ARG A 180 -59.53 -21.45 7.54
C ARG A 180 -58.83 -21.13 8.90
N GLU A 181 -59.01 -20.06 9.68
CA GLU A 181 -60.12 -19.59 10.54
C GLU A 181 -59.67 -18.28 11.25
N ALA A 182 -60.63 -17.45 11.70
CA ALA A 182 -60.45 -16.23 12.51
C ALA A 182 -61.38 -16.31 13.75
N PRO A 183 -61.48 -15.33 14.69
CA PRO A 183 -60.74 -14.06 14.87
C PRO A 183 -60.40 -13.71 16.35
N VAL A 184 -59.53 -12.70 16.62
CA VAL A 184 -59.78 -11.66 17.65
C VAL A 184 -59.18 -10.32 17.19
N LYS A 185 -59.97 -9.26 17.35
CA LYS A 185 -59.70 -7.87 16.93
C LYS A 185 -58.83 -7.12 17.95
N GLU A 186 -57.95 -6.23 17.48
CA GLU A 186 -57.83 -4.89 18.08
C GLU A 186 -57.34 -3.82 17.09
N HIS A 187 -57.82 -2.60 17.34
CA HIS A 187 -57.83 -1.41 16.51
C HIS A 187 -56.46 -0.72 16.30
N ARG A 188 -56.19 -0.18 15.09
CA ARG A 188 -55.98 1.28 14.92
C ARG A 188 -56.06 1.77 13.47
N LYS A 189 -56.59 2.99 13.35
CA LYS A 189 -57.04 3.76 12.18
C LYS A 189 -55.91 4.32 11.28
N LYS A 190 -56.27 4.48 9.99
CA LYS A 190 -55.97 5.57 9.00
C LYS A 190 -54.48 5.85 8.69
N GLU A 191 -54.05 6.16 7.46
CA GLU A 191 -54.72 6.89 6.37
C GLU A 191 -54.02 6.60 5.03
N ARG A 192 -54.80 6.37 3.97
CA ARG A 192 -54.35 6.46 2.58
C ARG A 192 -54.37 7.93 2.15
N ARG A 193 -53.24 8.47 1.68
CA ARG A 193 -53.25 9.49 0.61
C ARG A 193 -52.03 9.30 -0.31
N ARG A 194 -52.34 9.00 -1.57
CA ARG A 194 -51.44 9.05 -2.74
C ARG A 194 -51.02 10.50 -3.02
N SER A 195 -49.76 10.67 -3.47
CA SER A 195 -49.26 11.49 -4.61
C SER A 195 -47.80 11.87 -4.30
N ARG A 196 -46.77 11.28 -4.91
CA ARG A 196 -46.21 11.53 -6.26
C ARG A 196 -45.61 12.93 -6.42
N THR A 197 -44.33 13.10 -6.04
CA THR A 197 -43.38 14.07 -6.63
C THR A 197 -41.94 13.77 -6.19
N GLY A 198 -41.01 13.78 -7.15
CA GLY A 198 -39.62 14.25 -6.97
C GLY A 198 -38.64 13.40 -6.18
N ASN A 199 -38.04 12.39 -6.82
CA ASN A 199 -36.78 11.79 -6.37
C ASN A 199 -35.64 12.72 -6.82
N THR A 200 -35.23 13.69 -6.00
CA THR A 200 -33.99 14.46 -6.21
C THR A 200 -32.80 13.70 -5.58
N PRO A 201 -31.65 13.59 -6.26
CA PRO A 201 -30.44 13.04 -5.66
C PRO A 201 -29.92 13.97 -4.54
N PRO A 202 -29.19 13.43 -3.54
CA PRO A 202 -28.59 14.25 -2.50
C PRO A 202 -27.51 15.18 -3.07
N PRO A 203 -27.32 16.39 -2.52
CA PRO A 203 -26.30 17.32 -3.00
C PRO A 203 -24.89 16.82 -2.65
N VAL A 204 -23.97 16.99 -3.61
CA VAL A 204 -22.54 16.71 -3.45
C VAL A 204 -21.92 17.77 -2.52
N PRO A 205 -21.01 17.42 -1.58
CA PRO A 205 -20.31 18.42 -0.78
C PRO A 205 -19.40 19.26 -1.68
N MET A 206 -19.58 20.57 -1.67
CA MET A 206 -18.66 21.51 -2.33
C MET A 206 -17.42 21.71 -1.44
N PRO A 207 -16.21 21.82 -2.01
CA PRO A 207 -15.01 22.17 -1.26
C PRO A 207 -15.08 23.62 -0.79
N ASP A 208 -14.66 23.82 0.47
CA ASP A 208 -14.67 25.11 1.16
C ASP A 208 -13.80 26.14 0.42
N ARG A 209 -14.31 27.36 0.32
CA ARG A 209 -13.76 28.43 -0.51
C ARG A 209 -13.24 29.56 0.37
N TYR A 210 -12.15 29.33 1.10
CA TYR A 210 -11.24 30.35 1.68
C TYR A 210 -9.87 29.65 1.82
N ASP A 211 -8.75 30.15 1.30
CA ASP A 211 -8.19 31.49 1.44
C ASP A 211 -7.54 32.03 0.16
N ARG A 212 -7.93 33.26 -0.18
CA ARG A 212 -7.19 34.16 -1.06
C ARG A 212 -6.96 35.43 -0.22
N TYR A 213 -5.75 35.99 -0.30
CA TYR A 213 -5.15 37.11 0.48
C TYR A 213 -4.51 36.65 1.80
N ARG A 214 -3.18 36.64 1.96
CA ARG A 214 -2.16 37.71 1.80
C ARG A 214 -2.46 38.94 2.64
#